data_AF-A0A914UK47-F1
#
_entry.id   AF-A0A914UK47-F1
#
_cell.length_a   1.000
_cell.length_b   1.000
_cell.length_c   1.000
_cell.angle_alpha   90.00
_cell.angle_beta   90.00
_cell.angle_gamma   90.00
#
_symmetry.space_group_name_H-M   'P 1'
#
loop_
_entity.id
_entity.type
_entity.pdbx_description
1 polymer ?
#
loop_
_entity_poly.entity_id
_entity_poly.type
_entity_poly.pdbx_seq_one_letter_code
_entity_poly.pdbx_strand_id
1 'polypeptide(L)'
;MKIGGRGKANTTVDILCRTIVTWREFRSELNKVHELNSGLEALALKSTIDLTCNDYISNFEFDVFTRLFQPWSSLLRNWQILAVTHPGYVAFLTYDEVKQRLHKFTNKPGSYVFRLSCTRLGQWAVGYVAPDGKIYQTIPQNKSLIQALIDGHREGFYLYPDGRAVNPDLSHALQPTPEGHMKVTPEQYEIYCEMGTTFQL
;
A
#
# COMPACT_ATOMS: atom_id res chain seq x y z
N MET A 1 -2.45 38.12 2.63
CA MET A 1 -3.66 37.75 3.41
C MET A 1 -3.30 36.58 4.32
N LYS A 2 -3.36 36.75 5.65
CA LYS A 2 -3.03 35.72 6.65
C LYS A 2 -4.31 34.91 6.96
N ILE A 3 -4.24 33.61 6.75
CA ILE A 3 -5.10 32.54 7.31
C ILE A 3 -4.29 31.27 7.03
N GLY A 4 -3.85 30.42 7.96
CA GLY A 4 -4.42 29.98 9.22
C GLY A 4 -4.45 28.44 9.14
N GLY A 5 -3.34 27.77 9.50
CA GLY A 5 -3.20 26.31 9.39
C GLY A 5 -1.76 25.81 9.41
N ARG A 6 -0.97 26.22 10.40
CA ARG A 6 0.41 25.72 10.62
C ARG A 6 0.37 24.29 11.16
N GLY A 7 1.09 23.36 10.52
CA GLY A 7 1.58 22.15 11.19
C GLY A 7 1.70 20.85 10.39
N LYS A 8 1.08 20.71 9.21
CA LYS A 8 0.87 19.36 8.61
C LYS A 8 1.64 19.03 7.32
N ALA A 9 2.33 19.99 6.70
CA ALA A 9 2.91 19.79 5.36
C ALA A 9 4.45 19.83 5.28
N ASN A 10 5.16 20.29 6.32
CA ASN A 10 6.58 20.65 6.15
C ASN A 10 7.56 19.48 6.16
N THR A 11 7.29 18.37 6.88
CA THR A 11 8.27 17.28 7.00
C THR A 11 8.32 16.39 5.76
N THR A 12 7.18 16.17 5.09
CA THR A 12 7.10 15.36 3.87
C THR A 12 7.70 16.09 2.66
N VAL A 13 7.62 17.42 2.64
CA VAL A 13 8.14 18.25 1.53
C VAL A 13 9.66 18.23 1.47
N ASP A 14 10.36 18.24 2.62
CA ASP A 14 11.83 18.24 2.63
C ASP A 14 12.46 16.93 2.14
N ILE A 15 11.82 15.77 2.37
CA ILE A 15 12.26 14.48 1.80
C ILE A 15 11.97 14.45 0.29
N LEU A 16 10.83 14.98 -0.14
CA LEU A 16 10.42 14.98 -1.56
C LEU A 16 11.23 15.96 -2.43
N CYS A 17 11.92 16.93 -1.85
CA CYS A 17 12.84 17.82 -2.58
C CYS A 17 14.15 17.15 -3.00
N ARG A 18 14.51 15.99 -2.41
CA ARG A 18 15.72 15.23 -2.76
C ARG A 18 15.30 13.89 -3.38
N THR A 19 15.80 13.59 -4.58
CA THR A 19 15.45 12.35 -5.30
C THR A 19 15.79 11.08 -4.53
N ILE A 20 16.82 11.13 -3.67
CA ILE A 20 17.30 10.02 -2.86
C ILE A 20 17.92 10.53 -1.57
N VAL A 21 17.68 9.84 -0.46
CA VAL A 21 18.21 10.16 0.88
C VAL A 21 18.73 8.90 1.56
N THR A 22 19.66 9.03 2.52
CA THR A 22 20.13 7.85 3.27
C THR A 22 19.02 7.29 4.15
N TRP A 23 19.04 5.97 4.42
CA TRP A 23 18.09 5.35 5.36
C TRP A 23 18.06 6.05 6.72
N ARG A 24 19.21 6.49 7.22
CA ARG A 24 19.33 7.18 8.50
C ARG A 24 18.57 8.51 8.51
N GLU A 25 18.74 9.32 7.46
CA GLU A 25 18.02 10.59 7.31
C GLU A 25 16.52 10.32 7.14
N PHE A 26 16.14 9.41 6.25
CA PHE A 26 14.76 9.03 6.00
C PHE A 26 14.05 8.59 7.29
N ARG A 27 14.67 7.68 8.06
CA ARG A 27 14.15 7.20 9.35
C ARG A 27 13.96 8.34 10.33
N SER A 28 14.93 9.25 10.44
CA SER A 28 14.86 10.39 11.35
C SER A 28 13.67 11.28 11.04
N GLU A 29 13.44 11.59 9.76
CA GLU A 29 12.32 12.43 9.34
C GLU A 29 10.97 11.72 9.46
N LEU A 30 10.89 10.45 9.07
CA LEU A 30 9.67 9.65 9.22
C LEU A 30 9.25 9.53 10.68
N ASN A 31 10.22 9.37 11.60
CA ASN A 31 9.94 9.23 13.03
C ASN A 31 9.33 10.49 13.68
N LYS A 32 9.45 11.66 13.03
CA LYS A 32 8.81 12.90 13.52
C LYS A 32 7.29 12.90 13.34
N VAL A 33 6.79 12.08 12.42
CA VAL A 33 5.37 12.03 12.02
C VAL A 33 4.74 10.67 12.26
N HIS A 34 5.53 9.60 12.23
CA HIS A 34 5.12 8.24 12.51
C HIS A 34 6.11 7.58 13.47
N GLU A 35 5.70 7.36 14.71
CA GLU A 35 6.56 6.80 15.76
C GLU A 35 7.00 5.36 15.42
N LEU A 36 8.31 5.12 15.42
CA LEU A 36 8.95 3.82 15.31
C LEU A 36 9.35 3.34 16.71
N ASN A 37 8.78 2.24 17.17
CA ASN A 37 8.86 1.79 18.55
C ASN A 37 10.14 1.01 18.86
N SER A 38 10.81 0.43 17.85
CA SER A 38 12.00 -0.39 18.07
C SER A 38 13.02 -0.41 16.92
N GLY A 39 14.25 -0.84 17.22
CA GLY A 39 15.30 -1.04 16.22
C GLY A 39 15.00 -2.19 15.25
N LEU A 40 14.34 -3.26 15.72
CA LEU A 40 13.93 -4.37 14.86
C LEU A 40 12.81 -3.96 13.90
N GLU A 41 11.86 -3.16 14.37
CA GLU A 41 10.82 -2.56 13.53
C GLU A 41 11.43 -1.68 12.43
N ALA A 42 12.42 -0.86 12.78
CA ALA A 42 13.13 -0.04 11.79
C ALA A 42 13.85 -0.90 10.73
N LEU A 43 14.46 -2.03 11.11
CA LEU A 43 15.09 -2.94 10.16
C LEU A 43 14.06 -3.60 9.23
N ALA A 44 12.94 -4.07 9.78
CA ALA A 44 11.85 -4.67 8.98
C ALA A 44 11.22 -3.63 8.03
N LEU A 45 11.05 -2.40 8.50
CA LEU A 45 10.54 -1.31 7.68
C LEU A 45 11.52 -1.01 6.53
N LYS A 46 12.82 -0.93 6.83
CA LYS A 46 13.85 -0.74 5.81
C LYS A 46 13.77 -1.81 4.74
N SER A 47 13.72 -3.09 5.11
CA SER A 47 13.62 -4.19 4.14
C SER A 47 12.33 -4.17 3.31
N THR A 48 11.32 -3.42 3.74
CA THR A 48 10.08 -3.24 2.97
C THR A 48 10.17 -2.07 1.98
N ILE A 49 10.84 -0.97 2.37
CA ILE A 49 10.91 0.26 1.56
C ILE A 49 12.10 0.23 0.58
N ASP A 50 13.27 -0.24 1.03
CA ASP A 50 14.51 -0.29 0.27
C ASP A 50 14.46 -1.44 -0.74
N LEU A 51 13.79 -1.21 -1.88
CA LEU A 51 13.60 -2.19 -2.94
C LEU A 51 14.90 -2.49 -3.69
N THR A 52 15.82 -1.53 -3.70
CA THR A 52 17.13 -1.65 -4.35
C THR A 52 18.23 -2.21 -3.45
N CYS A 53 17.95 -2.39 -2.16
CA CYS A 53 18.84 -2.92 -1.13
C CYS A 53 20.18 -2.15 -1.05
N ASN A 54 20.14 -0.82 -1.18
CA ASN A 54 21.35 0.01 -1.28
C ASN A 54 21.58 0.96 -0.10
N ASP A 55 20.79 0.86 0.97
CA ASP A 55 20.81 1.73 2.16
C ASP A 55 20.31 3.17 1.92
N TYR A 56 19.73 3.45 0.76
CA TYR A 56 19.08 4.71 0.43
C TYR A 56 17.60 4.50 0.13
N ILE A 57 16.81 5.55 0.35
CA ILE A 57 15.40 5.59 -0.02
C ILE A 57 15.22 6.67 -1.09
N SER A 58 14.81 6.25 -2.27
CA SER A 58 14.39 7.15 -3.35
C SER A 58 12.96 7.66 -3.17
N ASN A 59 12.64 8.78 -3.80
CA ASN A 59 11.27 9.25 -3.91
C ASN A 59 10.33 8.20 -4.53
N PHE A 60 10.85 7.40 -5.47
CA PHE A 60 10.13 6.30 -6.10
C PHE A 60 9.79 5.18 -5.13
N GLU A 61 10.77 4.70 -4.35
CA GLU A 61 10.55 3.66 -3.33
C GLU A 61 9.55 4.14 -2.27
N PHE A 62 9.67 5.40 -1.87
CA PHE A 62 8.74 6.00 -0.92
C PHE A 62 7.32 6.16 -1.48
N ASP A 63 7.17 6.58 -2.74
CA ASP A 63 5.88 6.62 -3.42
C ASP A 63 5.24 5.22 -3.50
N VAL A 64 6.01 4.21 -3.90
CA VAL A 64 5.54 2.81 -3.92
C VAL A 64 5.06 2.37 -2.53
N PHE A 65 5.84 2.64 -1.49
CA PHE A 65 5.49 2.28 -0.11
C PHE A 65 4.20 2.98 0.36
N THR A 66 4.10 4.29 0.15
CA THR A 66 2.94 5.07 0.60
C THR A 66 1.65 4.69 -0.13
N ARG A 67 1.72 4.31 -1.42
CA ARG A 67 0.56 3.78 -2.17
C ARG A 67 0.13 2.39 -1.67
N LEU A 68 1.08 1.53 -1.30
CA LEU A 68 0.78 0.19 -0.78
C LEU A 68 0.07 0.25 0.59
N PHE A 69 0.55 1.10 1.50
CA PHE A 69 0.11 1.11 2.90
C PHE A 69 -0.78 2.31 3.28
N GLN A 70 -1.37 2.96 2.28
CA GLN A 70 -2.32 4.06 2.44
C GLN A 70 -3.48 3.76 3.43
N PRO A 71 -4.09 4.77 4.07
CA PRO A 71 -3.76 6.20 3.98
C PRO A 71 -2.52 6.59 4.81
N TRP A 72 -1.95 7.76 4.48
CA TRP A 72 -0.77 8.31 5.17
C TRP A 72 -0.95 8.41 6.69
N SER A 73 -2.12 8.84 7.16
CA SER A 73 -2.40 9.00 8.60
C SER A 73 -2.17 7.75 9.44
N SER A 74 -2.31 6.56 8.84
CA SER A 74 -2.12 5.27 9.49
C SER A 74 -1.05 4.41 8.80
N LEU A 75 -0.12 5.03 8.07
CA LEU A 75 0.83 4.34 7.19
C LEU A 75 1.56 3.17 7.85
N LEU A 76 2.30 3.44 8.94
CA LEU A 76 3.07 2.40 9.63
C LEU A 76 2.18 1.36 10.29
N ARG A 77 1.00 1.77 10.80
CA ARG A 77 0.03 0.84 11.37
C ARG A 77 -0.49 -0.13 10.31
N ASN A 78 -0.81 0.36 9.12
CA ASN A 78 -1.25 -0.45 8.00
C ASN A 78 -0.15 -1.39 7.51
N TRP A 79 1.10 -0.91 7.46
CA TRP A 79 2.26 -1.75 7.16
C TRP A 79 2.44 -2.88 8.18
N GLN A 80 2.37 -2.61 9.48
CA GLN A 80 2.43 -3.63 10.51
C GLN A 80 1.31 -4.67 10.38
N ILE A 81 0.08 -4.20 10.15
CA ILE A 81 -1.07 -5.08 9.99
C ILE A 81 -0.86 -5.96 8.76
N LEU A 82 -0.61 -5.37 7.59
CA LEU A 82 -0.60 -6.08 6.32
C LEU A 82 0.68 -6.88 6.07
N ALA A 83 1.86 -6.33 6.32
CA ALA A 83 3.13 -6.93 5.92
C ALA A 83 3.87 -7.65 7.06
N VAL A 84 3.59 -7.31 8.32
CA VAL A 84 4.29 -7.90 9.48
C VAL A 84 3.46 -8.99 10.15
N THR A 85 2.14 -8.79 10.29
CA THR A 85 1.30 -9.67 11.12
C THR A 85 0.26 -10.47 10.34
N HIS A 86 -0.15 -10.02 9.15
CA HIS A 86 -1.21 -10.71 8.41
C HIS A 86 -0.72 -12.04 7.81
N PRO A 87 -1.35 -13.19 8.14
CA PRO A 87 -0.91 -14.51 7.69
C PRO A 87 -1.06 -14.74 6.18
N GLY A 88 -1.96 -13.99 5.53
CA GLY A 88 -2.14 -14.02 4.08
C GLY A 88 -1.08 -13.26 3.28
N TYR A 89 -0.19 -12.50 3.92
CA TYR A 89 0.87 -11.80 3.21
C TYR A 89 1.99 -12.76 2.81
N VAL A 90 2.36 -12.73 1.53
CA VAL A 90 3.47 -13.50 0.98
C VAL A 90 4.40 -12.57 0.20
N ALA A 91 5.59 -12.33 0.75
CA ALA A 91 6.58 -11.47 0.13
C ALA A 91 7.19 -12.12 -1.12
N PHE A 92 7.52 -11.30 -2.12
CA PHE A 92 8.32 -11.66 -3.31
C PHE A 92 7.82 -12.84 -4.17
N LEU A 93 6.56 -13.25 -4.07
CA LEU A 93 6.02 -14.29 -4.95
C LEU A 93 5.64 -13.75 -6.34
N THR A 94 5.79 -14.59 -7.34
CA THR A 94 5.29 -14.41 -8.70
C THR A 94 3.84 -14.89 -8.84
N TYR A 95 3.26 -14.70 -10.02
CA TYR A 95 1.91 -15.21 -10.32
C TYR A 95 1.85 -16.74 -10.19
N ASP A 96 2.84 -17.46 -10.75
CA ASP A 96 2.84 -18.91 -10.76
C ASP A 96 3.09 -19.50 -9.37
N GLU A 97 3.94 -18.87 -8.56
CA GLU A 97 4.18 -19.30 -7.18
C GLU A 97 2.94 -19.12 -6.30
N VAL A 98 2.17 -18.04 -6.48
CA VAL A 98 0.86 -17.87 -5.82
C VAL A 98 -0.09 -18.99 -6.22
N LYS A 99 -0.15 -19.31 -7.51
CA LYS A 99 -1.01 -20.39 -8.03
C LYS A 99 -0.61 -21.75 -7.44
N GLN A 100 0.68 -22.05 -7.39
CA GLN A 100 1.19 -23.28 -6.79
C GLN A 100 0.91 -23.35 -5.28
N ARG A 101 1.05 -22.24 -4.56
CA ARG A 101 0.77 -22.16 -3.13
C ARG A 101 -0.70 -22.45 -2.83
N LEU A 102 -1.61 -21.81 -3.57
CA LEU A 102 -3.05 -21.97 -3.40
C LEU A 102 -3.59 -23.30 -3.94
N HIS A 103 -2.85 -23.99 -4.81
CA HIS A 103 -3.25 -25.29 -5.34
C HIS A 103 -3.49 -26.34 -4.25
N LYS A 104 -2.78 -26.22 -3.11
CA LYS A 104 -2.96 -27.08 -1.94
C LYS A 104 -4.31 -26.90 -1.24
N PHE A 105 -5.02 -25.82 -1.56
CA PHE A 105 -6.27 -25.42 -0.92
C PHE A 105 -7.45 -25.38 -1.91
N THR A 106 -7.34 -26.05 -3.06
CA THR A 106 -8.40 -26.11 -4.09
C THR A 106 -9.71 -26.70 -3.58
N ASN A 107 -9.64 -27.57 -2.57
CA ASN A 107 -10.80 -28.12 -1.85
C ASN A 107 -11.33 -27.22 -0.73
N LYS A 108 -10.76 -26.02 -0.55
CA LYS A 108 -11.12 -25.05 0.48
C LYS A 108 -11.35 -23.66 -0.14
N PRO A 109 -12.50 -23.45 -0.83
CA PRO A 109 -12.88 -22.16 -1.37
C PRO A 109 -12.80 -21.04 -0.34
N GLY A 110 -12.40 -19.85 -0.77
CA GLY A 110 -12.14 -18.71 0.10
C GLY A 110 -10.71 -18.64 0.64
N SER A 111 -9.86 -19.62 0.34
CA SER A 111 -8.43 -19.57 0.68
C SER A 111 -7.72 -18.53 -0.17
N TYR A 112 -6.96 -17.63 0.45
CA TYR A 112 -6.35 -16.50 -0.25
C TYR A 112 -4.97 -16.13 0.29
N VAL A 113 -4.17 -15.49 -0.57
CA VAL A 113 -2.91 -14.83 -0.21
C VAL A 113 -2.80 -13.52 -0.99
N PHE A 114 -2.01 -12.58 -0.50
CA PHE A 114 -1.73 -11.34 -1.22
C PHE A 114 -0.25 -10.96 -1.16
N ARG A 115 0.16 -10.21 -2.16
CA ARG A 115 1.55 -9.82 -2.40
C ARG A 115 1.63 -8.49 -3.14
N LEU A 116 2.84 -7.94 -3.21
CA LEU A 116 3.13 -6.81 -4.09
C LEU A 116 3.02 -7.28 -5.55
N SER A 117 2.48 -6.43 -6.42
CA SER A 117 2.46 -6.68 -7.86
C SER A 117 3.82 -6.34 -8.50
N CYS A 118 4.41 -7.30 -9.21
CA CYS A 118 5.68 -7.11 -9.91
C CYS A 118 5.53 -6.29 -11.21
N THR A 119 4.34 -6.29 -11.81
CA THR A 119 4.07 -5.58 -13.08
C THR A 119 3.43 -4.20 -12.86
N ARG A 120 2.94 -3.93 -11.65
CA ARG A 120 2.32 -2.66 -11.27
C ARG A 120 2.79 -2.24 -9.88
N LEU A 121 3.96 -1.63 -9.81
CA LEU A 121 4.56 -1.19 -8.55
C LEU A 121 3.64 -0.20 -7.81
N GLY A 122 3.54 -0.37 -6.50
CA GLY A 122 2.61 0.37 -5.65
C GLY A 122 1.19 -0.23 -5.60
N GLN A 123 0.95 -1.37 -6.27
CA GLN A 123 -0.33 -2.08 -6.22
C GLN A 123 -0.17 -3.48 -5.61
N TRP A 124 -1.25 -3.96 -5.01
CA TRP A 124 -1.36 -5.31 -4.46
C TRP A 124 -1.95 -6.27 -5.49
N ALA A 125 -1.53 -7.53 -5.43
CA ALA A 125 -2.19 -8.64 -6.11
C ALA A 125 -2.71 -9.63 -5.06
N VAL A 126 -3.98 -10.01 -5.18
CA VAL A 126 -4.65 -10.96 -4.28
C VAL A 126 -5.01 -12.20 -5.08
N GLY A 127 -4.47 -13.35 -4.68
CA GLY A 127 -4.84 -14.65 -5.19
C GLY A 127 -5.83 -15.34 -4.27
N TYR A 128 -6.86 -15.98 -4.82
CA TYR A 128 -7.85 -16.72 -4.03
C TYR A 128 -8.38 -17.95 -4.76
N VAL A 129 -8.88 -18.91 -3.99
CA VAL A 129 -9.60 -20.10 -4.46
C VAL A 129 -11.08 -19.77 -4.53
N ALA A 130 -11.67 -19.82 -5.73
CA ALA A 130 -13.08 -19.57 -5.95
C ALA A 130 -13.95 -20.80 -5.58
N PRO A 131 -15.28 -20.64 -5.49
CA PRO A 131 -16.21 -21.74 -5.22
C PRO A 131 -16.14 -22.90 -6.21
N ASP A 132 -15.68 -22.66 -7.45
CA ASP A 132 -15.48 -23.70 -8.46
C ASP A 132 -14.14 -24.44 -8.32
N GLY A 133 -13.38 -24.17 -7.25
CA GLY A 133 -12.08 -24.76 -6.97
C GLY A 133 -10.92 -24.20 -7.81
N LYS A 134 -11.20 -23.23 -8.70
CA LYS A 134 -10.16 -22.58 -9.51
C LYS A 134 -9.50 -21.43 -8.75
N ILE A 135 -8.29 -21.10 -9.18
CA ILE A 135 -7.48 -20.04 -8.57
C ILE A 135 -7.51 -18.82 -9.49
N TYR A 136 -7.89 -17.69 -8.91
CA TYR A 136 -7.92 -16.39 -9.58
C TYR A 136 -6.98 -15.42 -8.87
N GLN A 137 -6.37 -14.50 -9.61
CA GLN A 137 -5.62 -13.38 -9.05
C GLN A 137 -6.18 -12.07 -9.58
N THR A 138 -6.34 -11.11 -8.68
CA THR A 138 -6.89 -9.78 -8.98
C THR A 138 -6.00 -8.69 -8.41
N ILE A 139 -6.09 -7.49 -9.00
CA ILE A 139 -5.42 -6.29 -8.49
C ILE A 139 -6.53 -5.32 -8.08
N PRO A 140 -6.73 -5.07 -6.77
CA PRO A 140 -7.75 -4.12 -6.30
C PRO A 140 -7.56 -2.75 -6.96
N GLN A 141 -8.64 -2.18 -7.49
CA GLN A 141 -8.63 -0.85 -8.11
C GLN A 141 -9.37 0.14 -7.21
N ASN A 142 -8.84 1.36 -7.13
CA ASN A 142 -9.48 2.51 -6.46
C ASN A 142 -9.86 2.27 -4.98
N LYS A 143 -9.17 1.37 -4.28
CA LYS A 143 -9.38 1.10 -2.85
C LYS A 143 -8.08 0.66 -2.18
N SER A 144 -7.97 0.86 -0.87
CA SER A 144 -6.87 0.31 -0.07
C SER A 144 -6.96 -1.22 -0.01
N LEU A 145 -5.84 -1.89 0.25
CA LEU A 145 -5.86 -3.35 0.42
C LEU A 145 -6.74 -3.77 1.62
N ILE A 146 -6.70 -3.01 2.72
CA ILE A 146 -7.53 -3.29 3.90
C ILE A 146 -9.01 -3.32 3.52
N GLN A 147 -9.49 -2.30 2.79
CA GLN A 147 -10.88 -2.27 2.31
C GLN A 147 -11.18 -3.46 1.38
N ALA A 148 -10.26 -3.76 0.44
CA ALA A 148 -10.44 -4.88 -0.47
C ALA A 148 -10.55 -6.24 0.26
N LEU A 149 -9.76 -6.43 1.32
CA LEU A 149 -9.81 -7.65 2.14
C LEU A 149 -11.11 -7.77 2.93
N ILE A 150 -11.62 -6.66 3.47
CA ILE A 150 -12.90 -6.62 4.19
C ILE A 150 -14.07 -6.89 3.24
N ASP A 151 -14.09 -6.24 2.07
CA ASP A 151 -15.12 -6.44 1.04
C ASP A 151 -15.15 -7.91 0.61
N GLY A 152 -13.99 -8.47 0.26
CA GLY A 152 -13.92 -9.86 -0.18
C GLY A 152 -14.16 -10.87 0.94
N HIS A 153 -13.93 -10.52 2.21
CA HIS A 153 -14.38 -11.33 3.34
C HIS A 153 -15.93 -11.36 3.41
N ARG A 154 -16.57 -10.19 3.30
CA ARG A 154 -18.03 -10.07 3.31
C ARG A 154 -18.70 -10.77 2.12
N GLU A 155 -18.03 -10.79 0.96
CA GLU A 155 -18.49 -11.51 -0.24
C GLU A 155 -18.16 -13.01 -0.23
N GLY A 156 -17.37 -13.49 0.74
CA GLY A 156 -17.01 -14.90 0.87
C GLY A 156 -15.79 -15.36 0.04
N PHE A 157 -15.08 -14.45 -0.60
CA PHE A 157 -13.88 -14.76 -1.39
C PHE A 157 -12.59 -14.82 -0.56
N TYR A 158 -12.49 -14.05 0.53
CA TYR A 158 -11.28 -13.94 1.36
C TYR A 158 -11.58 -14.39 2.80
N LEU A 159 -11.59 -15.71 3.00
CA LEU A 159 -11.99 -16.33 4.27
C LEU A 159 -10.83 -16.98 5.00
N TYR A 160 -9.92 -17.62 4.26
CA TYR A 160 -8.86 -18.45 4.85
C TYR A 160 -7.48 -17.94 4.43
N PRO A 161 -6.88 -16.99 5.17
CA PRO A 161 -5.59 -16.43 4.81
C PRO A 161 -4.52 -17.51 4.87
N ASP A 162 -3.85 -17.75 3.74
CA ASP A 162 -2.90 -18.84 3.56
C ASP A 162 -3.47 -20.21 4.00
N GLY A 163 -4.77 -20.41 3.76
CA GLY A 163 -5.50 -21.64 4.13
C GLY A 163 -5.81 -21.79 5.62
N ARG A 164 -5.41 -20.83 6.48
CA ARG A 164 -5.67 -20.86 7.93
C ARG A 164 -7.16 -20.67 8.24
N ALA A 165 -7.62 -21.27 9.34
CA ALA A 165 -9.03 -21.18 9.75
C ALA A 165 -9.42 -19.81 10.34
N VAL A 166 -8.45 -19.09 10.90
CA VAL A 166 -8.68 -17.79 11.55
C VAL A 166 -8.28 -16.68 10.58
N ASN A 167 -9.26 -15.84 10.24
CA ASN A 167 -9.05 -14.61 9.49
C ASN A 167 -8.92 -13.42 10.45
N PRO A 168 -7.85 -12.60 10.39
CA PRO A 168 -7.76 -11.39 11.19
C PRO A 168 -8.89 -10.41 10.86
N ASP A 169 -9.52 -9.83 11.88
CA ASP A 169 -10.46 -8.73 11.67
C ASP A 169 -9.70 -7.43 11.43
N LEU A 170 -9.92 -6.85 10.24
CA LEU A 170 -9.29 -5.61 9.80
C LEU A 170 -10.22 -4.40 9.96
N SER A 171 -11.45 -4.59 10.44
CA SER A 171 -12.47 -3.54 10.53
C SER A 171 -12.00 -2.36 11.39
N HIS A 172 -11.20 -2.63 12.43
CA HIS A 172 -10.59 -1.60 13.28
C HIS A 172 -9.54 -0.72 12.58
N ALA A 173 -8.97 -1.20 11.48
CA ALA A 173 -7.99 -0.46 10.69
C ALA A 173 -8.65 0.38 9.58
N LEU A 174 -9.97 0.25 9.41
CA LEU A 174 -10.72 1.04 8.45
C LEU A 174 -10.84 2.49 8.94
N GLN A 175 -10.05 3.38 8.34
CA GLN A 175 -10.29 4.81 8.43
C GLN A 175 -11.28 5.20 7.33
N PRO A 176 -12.23 6.12 7.57
CA PRO A 176 -13.04 6.66 6.48
C PRO A 176 -12.09 7.30 5.46
N THR A 177 -11.98 6.69 4.28
CA THR A 177 -11.33 7.34 3.14
C THR A 177 -12.11 8.61 2.83
N PRO A 178 -11.49 9.81 2.84
CA PRO A 178 -12.09 10.95 2.17
C PRO A 178 -12.25 10.53 0.71
N GLU A 179 -13.48 10.42 0.22
CA GLU A 179 -13.75 10.16 -1.19
C GLU A 179 -13.03 11.22 -2.01
N GLY A 180 -11.88 10.82 -2.56
CA GLY A 180 -10.97 11.67 -3.30
C GLY A 180 -11.52 11.97 -4.69
N HIS A 181 -12.62 12.71 -4.78
CA HIS A 181 -12.72 13.66 -5.86
C HIS A 181 -11.74 14.78 -5.50
N MET A 182 -10.56 14.77 -6.13
CA MET A 182 -9.80 16.02 -6.24
C MET A 182 -10.76 17.02 -6.88
N LYS A 183 -11.31 17.94 -6.08
CA LYS A 183 -11.98 19.11 -6.61
C LYS A 183 -10.85 19.95 -7.22
N VAL A 184 -10.65 19.80 -8.52
CA VAL A 184 -9.82 20.71 -9.29
C VAL A 184 -10.43 22.09 -9.06
N THR A 185 -9.71 22.95 -8.38
CA THR A 185 -10.19 24.32 -8.20
C THR A 185 -10.13 25.02 -9.57
N PRO A 186 -11.00 26.02 -9.84
CA PRO A 186 -10.97 26.74 -11.11
C PRO A 186 -9.56 27.25 -11.46
N GLU A 187 -8.77 27.64 -10.46
CA GLU A 187 -7.40 28.11 -10.65
C GLU A 187 -6.45 26.98 -11.12
N GLN A 188 -6.62 25.74 -10.64
CA GLN A 188 -5.84 24.58 -11.10
C GLN A 188 -6.20 24.17 -12.54
N TYR A 189 -7.46 24.38 -12.95
CA TYR A 189 -7.90 24.19 -14.33
C TYR A 189 -7.36 25.27 -15.26
N GLU A 190 -7.35 26.53 -14.83
CA GLU A 190 -6.77 27.65 -15.58
C GLU A 190 -5.27 27.44 -15.85
N ILE A 191 -4.49 26.99 -14.86
CA ILE A 191 -3.07 26.65 -15.06
C ILE A 191 -2.91 25.56 -16.13
N TYR A 192 -3.78 24.54 -16.13
CA TYR A 192 -3.74 23.49 -17.15
C TYR A 192 -4.09 24.02 -18.55
N CYS A 193 -5.03 24.97 -18.64
CA CYS A 193 -5.37 25.65 -19.89
C CYS A 193 -4.22 26.56 -20.38
N GLU A 194 -3.51 27.24 -19.48
CA GLU A 194 -2.37 28.10 -19.82
C GLU A 194 -1.14 27.30 -20.28
N MET A 195 -0.93 26.08 -19.77
CA MET A 195 0.16 25.20 -20.21
C MET A 195 -0.12 24.50 -21.55
N GLY A 196 -1.31 24.69 -22.14
CA GLY A 196 -1.82 23.97 -23.30
C GLY A 196 -1.80 24.71 -24.66
N THR A 197 -0.95 25.72 -24.88
CA THR A 197 -0.94 26.47 -26.15
C THR A 197 0.40 26.50 -26.90
N THR A 198 1.10 25.36 -27.00
CA THR A 198 2.25 25.23 -27.95
C THR A 198 2.27 23.95 -28.78
N PHE A 199 1.11 23.34 -29.04
CA PHE A 199 0.97 22.38 -30.14
C PHE A 199 -0.09 22.88 -31.12
N GLN A 200 0.37 23.58 -32.16
CA GLN A 200 -0.40 23.76 -33.38
C GLN A 200 -0.18 22.53 -34.27
N LEU A 201 -1.28 22.02 -34.84
CA LEU A 201 -1.31 21.02 -35.93
C LEU A 201 -0.55 21.50 -37.16
#